data_AF-A0A6B1B9I5-F1
#
_entry.id   AF-A0A6B1B9I5-F1
#
_cell.length_a   1.000
_cell.length_b   1.000
_cell.length_c   1.000
_cell.angle_alpha   90.00
_cell.angle_beta   90.00
_cell.angle_gamma   90.00
#
_symmetry.space_group_name_H-M   'P 1'
#
loop_
_entity.id
_entity.type
_entity.pdbx_description
1 polymer ?
#
loop_
_entity_poly.entity_id
_entity_poly.type
_entity_poly.pdbx_seq_one_letter_code
_entity_poly.pdbx_strand_id
1 'polypeptide(L)'
;MHAGKDATVTRKSLRESHIPVRKVTATLRTVAETSPSQHDTALSDPGFADVSESDWEAAAEGALRGEPLSSLHSTLLDGIETAPLYTAHRHGTEADPSGLPGSAPFTRGAAAASGALGWEVRQIHDVRLAGTPDAVAVDTTSGVDAVTVARGWDADGDAVALAAGIGDAAGAGVPIHLQSGASPVHAAALLDVFDRHGVELADLRSWLGLDPIAAAASGWHWANPGDCATLDSSMCSAARSAAEIAQRSPGAVPLEADGSVFTDAGASDATELAAMLATGVAWLRALCDDADGPGFNADAAARLLGFTLSAGPDAFLVTAKCRALRMCWTQVLGTCGVDGASGEAPPMWLHAVTATAMLSAVDPWVNMLRATTATFGAANGGVDAITVRPFDAVSAGQASSSLGWRVAANTQLILRHESRIGSVIDPAGGSWYLEDLTRKLAHAAWDRFGEIEAAGGICAAMASGDLEASIAAERALRDEQIAAGQHVLVGVTDFVDSQAAQDSGASVSAGEPAGTPTVGLGVHRWAAPYETGTNDEAVTGDAGS
;
A
#
# COMPACT_ATOMS: atom_id res chain seq x y z
N MET A 1 -49.54 -58.77 -21.82
CA MET A 1 -48.90 -58.92 -20.49
C MET A 1 -47.45 -58.47 -20.61
N HIS A 2 -46.98 -57.69 -19.65
CA HIS A 2 -45.69 -56.98 -19.64
C HIS A 2 -44.44 -57.88 -19.74
N ALA A 3 -43.43 -57.35 -20.44
CA ALA A 3 -41.97 -57.36 -20.15
C ALA A 3 -41.05 -57.79 -21.32
N GLY A 4 -39.95 -57.04 -21.52
CA GLY A 4 -38.82 -57.26 -22.44
C GLY A 4 -38.27 -55.90 -22.90
N LYS A 5 -36.97 -55.55 -22.87
CA LYS A 5 -35.70 -56.25 -23.20
C LYS A 5 -34.51 -55.41 -22.68
N ASP A 6 -33.47 -55.99 -22.06
CA ASP A 6 -32.11 -56.34 -22.59
C ASP A 6 -31.26 -55.14 -23.11
N ALA A 7 -29.94 -55.00 -22.92
CA ALA A 7 -28.87 -55.88 -22.43
C ALA A 7 -27.58 -55.10 -22.08
N THR A 8 -26.72 -55.76 -21.31
CA THR A 8 -25.38 -55.42 -20.79
C THR A 8 -24.26 -55.60 -21.83
N VAL A 9 -23.19 -54.79 -21.79
CA VAL A 9 -21.91 -55.08 -22.48
C VAL A 9 -20.69 -54.65 -21.64
N THR A 10 -19.70 -55.53 -21.51
CA THR A 10 -18.34 -55.19 -21.06
C THR A 10 -17.26 -55.93 -21.86
N ARG A 11 -16.15 -55.20 -22.11
CA ARG A 11 -14.74 -55.60 -22.42
C ARG A 11 -14.38 -56.27 -23.77
N LYS A 12 -13.46 -55.64 -24.53
CA LYS A 12 -12.03 -56.05 -24.63
C LYS A 12 -11.13 -55.16 -25.52
N SER A 13 -9.90 -54.97 -25.01
CA SER A 13 -8.56 -54.85 -25.63
C SER A 13 -8.11 -53.65 -26.48
N LEU A 14 -7.13 -52.93 -25.90
CA LEU A 14 -6.02 -52.22 -26.54
C LEU A 14 -5.07 -53.16 -27.32
N ARG A 15 -4.62 -52.75 -28.51
CA ARG A 15 -3.19 -52.61 -28.89
C ARG A 15 -3.03 -52.03 -30.31
N GLU A 16 -2.19 -51.00 -30.38
CA GLU A 16 -1.24 -50.60 -31.45
C GLU A 16 -1.69 -50.58 -32.92
N SER A 17 -1.69 -49.38 -33.50
CA SER A 17 -1.36 -49.19 -34.92
C SER A 17 -0.70 -47.81 -35.13
N HIS A 18 0.61 -47.84 -35.38
CA HIS A 18 1.40 -46.74 -35.94
C HIS A 18 0.76 -46.17 -37.22
N ILE A 19 0.71 -44.84 -37.33
CA ILE A 19 0.44 -44.12 -38.60
C ILE A 19 1.60 -43.13 -38.83
N PRO A 20 2.15 -43.01 -40.05
CA PRO A 20 3.49 -42.48 -40.28
C PRO A 20 3.54 -40.94 -40.32
N VAL A 21 4.65 -40.38 -39.83
CA VAL A 21 5.05 -38.98 -39.94
C VAL A 21 5.36 -38.64 -41.40
N ARG A 22 4.34 -38.21 -42.16
CA ARG A 22 4.43 -37.38 -43.39
C ARG A 22 3.04 -37.22 -44.01
N LYS A 23 2.23 -36.27 -43.49
CA LYS A 23 1.10 -35.60 -44.17
C LYS A 23 0.32 -34.63 -43.24
N VAL A 24 1.03 -33.80 -42.48
CA VAL A 24 0.41 -32.67 -41.73
C VAL A 24 1.12 -31.36 -42.10
N THR A 25 1.29 -31.12 -43.40
CA THR A 25 1.91 -29.88 -43.92
C THR A 25 1.15 -29.31 -45.11
N ALA A 26 -0.15 -29.60 -45.24
CA ALA A 26 -0.95 -29.09 -46.35
C ALA A 26 -2.45 -28.96 -46.02
N THR A 27 -2.81 -28.40 -44.85
CA THR A 27 -4.19 -27.95 -44.56
C THR A 27 -4.25 -26.79 -43.55
N LEU A 28 -3.33 -25.82 -43.61
CA LEU A 28 -3.42 -24.55 -42.86
C LEU A 28 -2.98 -23.34 -43.71
N ARG A 29 -3.21 -23.41 -45.02
CA ARG A 29 -2.88 -22.32 -45.96
C ARG A 29 -3.99 -22.19 -47.01
N THR A 30 -5.18 -21.81 -46.56
CA THR A 30 -6.28 -21.28 -47.39
C THR A 30 -7.40 -20.76 -46.48
N VAL A 31 -7.10 -19.74 -45.67
CA VAL A 31 -8.06 -18.74 -45.17
C VAL A 31 -7.35 -17.38 -45.14
N ALA A 32 -6.67 -17.05 -46.24
CA ALA A 32 -6.03 -15.74 -46.45
C ALA A 32 -6.72 -14.95 -47.58
N GLU A 33 -7.86 -15.42 -48.09
CA GLU A 33 -8.63 -14.75 -49.13
C GLU A 33 -10.13 -14.95 -48.87
N THR A 34 -10.61 -14.33 -47.79
CA THR A 34 -12.03 -13.96 -47.66
C THR A 34 -12.03 -12.48 -47.32
N SER A 35 -12.54 -11.70 -48.28
CA SER A 35 -12.72 -10.25 -48.21
C SER A 35 -13.22 -9.80 -46.84
N PRO A 36 -12.74 -8.66 -46.31
CA PRO A 36 -13.26 -8.11 -45.06
C PRO A 36 -14.77 -7.93 -45.24
N SER A 37 -15.54 -8.60 -44.37
CA SER A 37 -16.97 -8.34 -44.26
C SER A 37 -17.15 -6.84 -44.02
N GLN A 38 -17.96 -6.20 -44.87
CA GLN A 38 -18.23 -4.76 -44.96
C GLN A 38 -18.99 -4.18 -43.75
N HIS A 39 -18.55 -4.48 -42.53
CA HIS A 39 -19.07 -3.87 -41.29
C HIS A 39 -17.98 -3.45 -40.30
N ASP A 40 -16.72 -3.35 -40.73
CA ASP A 40 -15.61 -2.85 -39.89
C ASP A 40 -15.27 -1.36 -40.16
N THR A 41 -16.16 -0.63 -40.83
CA THR A 41 -15.99 0.79 -41.19
C THR A 41 -16.98 1.71 -40.48
N ALA A 42 -17.08 1.62 -39.16
CA ALA A 42 -17.89 2.54 -38.38
C ALA A 42 -17.10 3.02 -37.15
N LEU A 43 -16.42 4.16 -37.30
CA LEU A 43 -15.85 5.09 -36.31
C LEU A 43 -14.38 5.51 -36.56
N SER A 44 -13.64 4.84 -37.45
CA SER A 44 -12.21 5.13 -37.67
C SER A 44 -11.93 6.33 -38.60
N ASP A 45 -12.94 6.82 -39.32
CA ASP A 45 -12.87 8.07 -40.09
C ASP A 45 -14.04 8.95 -39.65
N PRO A 46 -13.83 9.81 -38.63
CA PRO A 46 -14.90 10.65 -38.12
C PRO A 46 -15.17 11.85 -39.04
N GLY A 47 -14.48 11.97 -40.19
CA GLY A 47 -14.61 13.09 -41.12
C GLY A 47 -14.06 14.41 -40.59
N PHE A 48 -13.29 14.38 -39.50
CA PHE A 48 -12.58 15.54 -38.95
C PHE A 48 -11.14 15.56 -39.46
N ALA A 49 -10.59 16.76 -39.61
CA ALA A 49 -9.17 16.92 -39.87
C ALA A 49 -8.35 16.42 -38.67
N ASP A 50 -7.17 15.87 -38.93
CA ASP A 50 -6.21 15.55 -37.88
C ASP A 50 -5.88 16.82 -37.09
N VAL A 51 -6.04 16.75 -35.78
CA VAL A 51 -5.74 17.86 -34.86
C VAL A 51 -4.33 17.65 -34.31
N SER A 52 -3.46 18.64 -34.49
CA SER A 52 -2.10 18.60 -33.98
C SER A 52 -2.03 19.07 -32.52
N GLU A 53 -0.90 18.78 -31.87
CA GLU A 53 -0.60 19.29 -30.54
C GLU A 53 -0.57 20.84 -30.52
N SER A 54 -0.06 21.46 -31.59
CA SER A 54 -0.06 22.93 -31.74
C SER A 54 -1.47 23.52 -31.84
N ASP A 55 -2.42 22.80 -32.46
CA ASP A 55 -3.82 23.25 -32.52
C ASP A 55 -4.46 23.22 -31.13
N TRP A 56 -4.13 22.22 -30.31
CA TRP A 56 -4.56 22.17 -28.92
C TRP A 56 -3.93 23.29 -28.08
N GLU A 57 -2.62 23.54 -28.22
CA GLU A 57 -1.93 24.62 -27.50
C GLU A 57 -2.58 25.99 -27.80
N ALA A 58 -2.83 26.28 -29.08
CA ALA A 58 -3.51 27.53 -29.48
C ALA A 58 -4.93 27.65 -28.90
N ALA A 59 -5.68 26.54 -28.84
CA ALA A 59 -7.01 26.52 -28.24
C ALA A 59 -6.96 26.73 -26.72
N ALA A 60 -6.00 26.10 -26.04
CA ALA A 60 -5.80 26.22 -24.61
C ALA A 60 -5.32 27.63 -24.23
N GLU A 61 -4.36 28.22 -24.95
CA GLU A 61 -3.95 29.63 -24.79
C GLU A 61 -5.13 30.59 -24.98
N GLY A 62 -5.96 30.35 -25.99
CA GLY A 62 -7.19 31.11 -26.21
C GLY A 62 -8.16 31.04 -25.03
N ALA A 63 -8.27 29.89 -24.37
CA ALA A 63 -9.11 29.70 -23.18
C ALA A 63 -8.53 30.35 -21.91
N LEU A 64 -7.19 30.46 -21.82
CA LEU A 64 -6.48 31.03 -20.67
C LEU A 64 -6.52 32.56 -20.57
N ARG A 65 -7.10 33.26 -21.56
CA ARG A 65 -7.33 34.72 -21.53
C ARG A 65 -6.09 35.57 -21.18
N GLY A 66 -4.91 35.12 -21.62
CA GLY A 66 -3.64 35.84 -21.43
C GLY A 66 -2.72 35.24 -20.38
N GLU A 67 -3.17 34.24 -19.60
CA GLU A 67 -2.27 33.43 -18.76
C GLU A 67 -1.46 32.44 -19.62
N PRO A 68 -0.18 32.16 -19.28
CA PRO A 68 0.64 31.22 -20.02
C PRO A 68 0.21 29.77 -19.78
N LEU A 69 0.39 28.88 -20.76
CA LEU A 69 0.11 27.43 -20.59
C LEU A 69 0.82 26.79 -19.39
N SER A 70 2.00 27.30 -19.02
CA SER A 70 2.74 26.85 -17.83
C SER A 70 1.99 27.05 -16.52
N SER A 71 0.99 27.94 -16.47
CA SER A 71 0.10 28.12 -15.31
C SER A 71 -0.78 26.91 -15.01
N LEU A 72 -0.97 26.01 -15.99
CA LEU A 72 -1.72 24.77 -15.83
C LEU A 72 -0.87 23.61 -15.29
N HIS A 73 0.43 23.82 -15.13
CA HIS A 73 1.30 22.83 -14.51
C HIS A 73 1.09 22.85 -13.00
N SER A 74 1.17 21.68 -12.37
CA SER A 74 1.17 21.57 -10.91
C SER A 74 2.44 20.87 -10.43
N THR A 75 2.92 21.25 -9.26
CA THR A 75 4.13 20.68 -8.66
C THR A 75 3.74 19.90 -7.41
N LEU A 76 4.08 18.63 -7.37
CA LEU A 76 3.91 17.79 -6.18
C LEU A 76 4.93 18.19 -5.11
N LEU A 77 4.72 17.73 -3.87
CA LEU A 77 5.62 18.06 -2.76
C LEU A 77 7.07 17.65 -3.02
N ASP A 78 7.27 16.55 -3.75
CA ASP A 78 8.56 16.02 -4.17
C ASP A 78 9.28 16.85 -5.26
N GLY A 79 8.70 17.99 -5.67
CA GLY A 79 9.21 18.80 -6.78
C GLY A 79 8.89 18.23 -8.17
N ILE A 80 8.05 17.20 -8.23
CA ILE A 80 7.62 16.56 -9.48
C ILE A 80 6.59 17.45 -10.18
N GLU A 81 6.95 17.96 -11.36
CA GLU A 81 6.01 18.70 -12.22
C GLU A 81 5.09 17.76 -13.00
N THR A 82 3.80 18.09 -12.99
CA THR A 82 2.77 17.44 -13.80
C THR A 82 2.19 18.42 -14.82
N ALA A 83 2.00 17.92 -16.05
CA ALA A 83 1.45 18.67 -17.16
C ALA A 83 -0.09 18.51 -17.26
N PRO A 84 -0.81 19.46 -17.88
CA PRO A 84 -2.25 19.34 -18.09
C PRO A 84 -2.65 18.31 -19.16
N LEU A 85 -1.70 17.87 -20.00
CA LEU A 85 -1.94 16.89 -21.06
C LEU A 85 -0.72 15.97 -21.25
N TYR A 86 -0.98 14.67 -21.30
CA TYR A 86 0.00 13.63 -21.57
C TYR A 86 -0.33 12.92 -22.87
N THR A 87 0.69 12.69 -23.70
CA THR A 87 0.56 12.12 -25.04
C THR A 87 1.68 11.11 -25.28
N ALA A 88 1.46 10.20 -26.22
CA ALA A 88 2.51 9.27 -26.66
C ALA A 88 3.74 10.00 -27.21
N HIS A 89 3.55 11.13 -27.90
CA HIS A 89 4.64 11.89 -28.51
C HIS A 89 5.55 12.57 -27.47
N ARG A 90 4.96 13.16 -26.42
CA ARG A 90 5.70 13.94 -25.40
C ARG A 90 6.20 13.09 -24.23
N HIS A 91 5.43 12.06 -23.86
CA HIS A 91 5.66 11.28 -22.63
C HIS A 91 5.71 9.77 -22.85
N GLY A 92 5.48 9.31 -24.08
CA GLY A 92 5.66 7.91 -24.44
C GLY A 92 7.13 7.50 -24.38
N THR A 93 7.34 6.22 -24.20
CA THR A 93 8.66 5.57 -24.26
C THR A 93 8.70 4.66 -25.49
N GLU A 94 9.87 4.50 -26.12
CA GLU A 94 10.00 3.62 -27.30
C GLU A 94 9.70 2.15 -26.96
N ALA A 95 9.98 1.73 -25.73
CA ALA A 95 9.64 0.42 -25.18
C ALA A 95 8.87 0.61 -23.87
N ASP A 96 7.92 -0.28 -23.58
CA ASP A 96 7.14 -0.26 -22.33
C ASP A 96 8.03 -0.74 -21.15
N PRO A 97 8.50 0.17 -20.27
CA PRO A 97 9.35 -0.22 -19.14
C PRO A 97 8.55 -0.98 -18.07
N SER A 98 7.21 -0.93 -18.10
CA SER A 98 6.35 -1.55 -17.11
C SER A 98 6.16 -3.05 -17.33
N GLY A 99 6.48 -3.56 -18.52
CA GLY A 99 6.47 -4.99 -18.83
C GLY A 99 5.07 -5.63 -18.76
N LEU A 100 5.01 -6.92 -18.44
CA LEU A 100 3.75 -7.66 -18.25
C LEU A 100 3.52 -7.96 -16.75
N PRO A 101 2.25 -8.09 -16.31
CA PRO A 101 1.95 -8.53 -14.95
C PRO A 101 2.60 -9.87 -14.61
N GLY A 102 3.06 -10.01 -13.36
CA GLY A 102 3.71 -11.23 -12.88
C GLY A 102 5.09 -11.51 -13.46
N SER A 103 5.71 -10.52 -14.11
CA SER A 103 7.09 -10.59 -14.59
C SER A 103 7.84 -9.32 -14.20
N ALA A 104 9.15 -9.44 -14.00
CA ALA A 104 10.00 -8.28 -13.73
C ALA A 104 9.82 -7.21 -14.83
N PRO A 105 9.70 -5.91 -14.48
CA PRO A 105 9.95 -5.31 -13.17
C PRO A 105 8.75 -5.26 -12.20
N PHE A 106 7.73 -6.10 -12.43
CA PHE A 106 6.52 -6.21 -11.62
C PHE A 106 5.74 -4.89 -11.45
N THR A 107 6.00 -3.90 -12.30
CA THR A 107 5.31 -2.59 -12.26
C THR A 107 3.80 -2.79 -12.30
N ARG A 108 3.35 -3.67 -13.20
CA ARG A 108 1.94 -4.02 -13.39
C ARG A 108 1.37 -5.00 -12.34
N GLY A 109 2.14 -5.34 -11.31
CA GLY A 109 1.71 -6.21 -10.22
C GLY A 109 2.44 -7.56 -10.17
N ALA A 110 2.42 -8.17 -8.99
CA ALA A 110 3.08 -9.42 -8.65
C ALA A 110 2.48 -10.66 -9.33
N ALA A 111 1.18 -10.64 -9.63
CA ALA A 111 0.48 -11.80 -10.19
C ALA A 111 0.36 -11.73 -11.71
N ALA A 112 0.59 -12.85 -12.39
CA ALA A 112 0.41 -12.98 -13.84
C ALA A 112 -1.06 -13.16 -14.27
N ALA A 113 -1.95 -13.45 -13.31
CA ALA A 113 -3.38 -13.63 -13.53
C ALA A 113 -4.17 -12.97 -12.40
N SER A 114 -5.31 -12.36 -12.74
CA SER A 114 -6.21 -11.79 -11.73
C SER A 114 -6.80 -12.93 -10.90
N GLY A 115 -6.51 -12.95 -9.60
CA GLY A 115 -7.20 -13.82 -8.65
C GLY A 115 -8.69 -13.46 -8.52
N ALA A 116 -9.44 -14.25 -7.76
CA ALA A 116 -10.90 -14.15 -7.72
C ALA A 116 -11.45 -12.79 -7.25
N LEU A 117 -10.68 -11.97 -6.50
CA LEU A 117 -11.18 -10.76 -5.84
C LEU A 117 -10.15 -9.62 -5.62
N GLY A 118 -8.96 -9.66 -6.24
CA GLY A 118 -7.97 -8.59 -6.16
C GLY A 118 -7.00 -8.70 -4.97
N TRP A 119 -7.38 -8.19 -3.80
CA TRP A 119 -6.53 -8.06 -2.59
C TRP A 119 -7.10 -8.83 -1.38
N GLU A 120 -6.45 -8.77 -0.22
CA GLU A 120 -6.95 -9.22 1.09
C GLU A 120 -7.55 -8.02 1.87
N VAL A 121 -8.82 -8.12 2.29
CA VAL A 121 -9.46 -7.11 3.16
C VAL A 121 -8.93 -7.29 4.58
N ARG A 122 -8.13 -6.33 5.05
CA ARG A 122 -7.62 -6.31 6.42
C ARG A 122 -8.35 -5.30 7.29
N GLN A 123 -8.61 -5.68 8.54
CA GLN A 123 -8.98 -4.76 9.61
C GLN A 123 -7.98 -4.82 10.74
N ILE A 124 -7.78 -3.69 11.42
CA ILE A 124 -6.79 -3.56 12.49
C ILE A 124 -7.50 -3.38 13.84
N HIS A 125 -7.13 -4.16 14.85
CA HIS A 125 -7.79 -4.15 16.16
C HIS A 125 -6.78 -4.06 17.29
N ASP A 126 -7.03 -3.18 18.27
CA ASP A 126 -6.28 -3.15 19.52
C ASP A 126 -6.88 -4.14 20.51
N VAL A 127 -6.14 -5.21 20.80
CA VAL A 127 -6.59 -6.31 21.68
C VAL A 127 -6.81 -5.89 23.13
N ARG A 128 -6.31 -4.72 23.54
CA ARG A 128 -6.48 -4.19 24.91
C ARG A 128 -7.83 -3.52 25.11
N LEU A 129 -8.51 -3.13 24.03
CA LEU A 129 -9.79 -2.44 24.11
C LEU A 129 -10.91 -3.42 24.51
N ALA A 130 -11.79 -2.95 25.39
CA ALA A 130 -12.97 -3.71 25.74
C ALA A 130 -13.91 -3.83 24.52
N GLY A 131 -14.31 -5.05 24.18
CA GLY A 131 -15.16 -5.34 23.03
C GLY A 131 -14.43 -5.75 21.75
N THR A 132 -13.10 -5.76 21.75
CA THR A 132 -12.31 -6.27 20.61
C THR A 132 -12.69 -7.69 20.17
N PRO A 133 -12.93 -8.67 21.07
CA PRO A 133 -13.37 -10.00 20.64
C PRO A 133 -14.67 -9.97 19.83
N ASP A 134 -15.65 -9.17 20.24
CA ASP A 134 -16.93 -9.03 19.53
C ASP A 134 -16.74 -8.33 18.18
N ALA A 135 -15.89 -7.30 18.12
CA ALA A 135 -15.58 -6.59 16.88
C ALA A 135 -14.90 -7.51 15.86
N VAL A 136 -13.91 -8.29 16.28
CA VAL A 136 -13.23 -9.30 15.47
C VAL A 136 -14.20 -10.38 14.96
N ALA A 137 -15.12 -10.86 15.81
CA ALA A 137 -16.14 -11.83 15.41
C ALA A 137 -17.11 -11.26 14.35
N VAL A 138 -17.49 -9.99 14.47
CA VAL A 138 -18.33 -9.31 13.47
C VAL A 138 -17.60 -9.19 12.14
N ASP A 139 -16.34 -8.77 12.15
CA ASP A 139 -15.55 -8.58 10.93
C ASP A 139 -15.34 -9.88 10.16
N THR A 140 -14.89 -10.92 10.86
CA THR A 140 -14.61 -12.25 10.26
C THR A 140 -15.85 -12.95 9.70
N THR A 141 -17.05 -12.53 10.10
CA THR A 141 -18.32 -13.00 9.54
C THR A 141 -18.93 -12.05 8.50
N SER A 142 -18.33 -10.88 8.28
CA SER A 142 -18.84 -9.80 7.41
C SER A 142 -17.99 -9.53 6.16
N GLY A 143 -17.11 -10.47 5.79
CA GLY A 143 -16.31 -10.39 4.55
C GLY A 143 -14.91 -9.81 4.71
N VAL A 144 -14.45 -9.60 5.95
CA VAL A 144 -13.04 -9.31 6.23
C VAL A 144 -12.24 -10.61 6.09
N ASP A 145 -11.17 -10.58 5.30
CA ASP A 145 -10.35 -11.75 5.01
C ASP A 145 -9.34 -12.02 6.14
N ALA A 146 -8.82 -10.96 6.77
CA ALA A 146 -7.77 -11.06 7.79
C ALA A 146 -7.83 -9.95 8.85
N VAL A 147 -7.27 -10.25 10.02
CA VAL A 147 -7.21 -9.32 11.16
C VAL A 147 -5.75 -8.97 11.47
N THR A 148 -5.46 -7.70 11.67
CA THR A 148 -4.16 -7.21 12.13
C THR A 148 -4.29 -6.78 13.59
N VAL A 149 -3.43 -7.28 14.46
CA VAL A 149 -3.31 -6.81 15.84
C VAL A 149 -2.55 -5.49 15.82
N ALA A 150 -3.19 -4.43 16.30
CA ALA A 150 -2.57 -3.12 16.42
C ALA A 150 -1.37 -3.18 17.37
N ARG A 151 -0.40 -2.30 17.14
CA ARG A 151 0.72 -2.04 18.06
C ARG A 151 0.27 -1.39 19.37
N GLY A 152 1.13 -1.41 20.39
CA GLY A 152 0.89 -0.74 21.67
C GLY A 152 0.72 -1.67 22.87
N TRP A 153 0.52 -2.96 22.64
CA TRP A 153 0.38 -3.97 23.70
C TRP A 153 1.73 -4.48 24.19
N ASP A 154 1.77 -4.94 25.44
CA ASP A 154 2.91 -5.61 26.04
C ASP A 154 2.75 -7.12 25.89
N ALA A 155 3.74 -7.79 25.29
CA ALA A 155 3.60 -9.20 24.94
C ALA A 155 3.37 -10.12 26.15
N ASP A 156 3.96 -9.79 27.30
CA ASP A 156 3.80 -10.56 28.54
C ASP A 156 2.55 -10.11 29.33
N GLY A 157 2.38 -8.80 29.50
CA GLY A 157 1.31 -8.18 30.28
C GLY A 157 -0.07 -8.30 29.65
N ASP A 158 -0.15 -8.29 28.32
CA ASP A 158 -1.40 -8.35 27.55
C ASP A 158 -1.66 -9.73 26.92
N ALA A 159 -0.91 -10.78 27.28
CA ALA A 159 -1.06 -12.12 26.72
C ALA A 159 -2.50 -12.68 26.84
N VAL A 160 -3.21 -12.35 27.92
CA VAL A 160 -4.62 -12.73 28.12
C VAL A 160 -5.54 -11.94 27.18
N ALA A 161 -5.29 -10.64 27.02
CA ALA A 161 -6.06 -9.77 26.13
C ALA A 161 -5.85 -10.17 24.66
N LEU A 162 -4.62 -10.49 24.26
CA LEU A 162 -4.28 -11.04 22.95
C LEU A 162 -5.07 -12.34 22.69
N ALA A 163 -4.95 -13.34 23.56
CA ALA A 163 -5.63 -14.62 23.38
C ALA A 163 -7.17 -14.46 23.34
N ALA A 164 -7.74 -13.61 24.18
CA ALA A 164 -9.18 -13.33 24.16
C ALA A 164 -9.61 -12.55 22.90
N GLY A 165 -8.79 -11.60 22.43
CA GLY A 165 -9.09 -10.72 21.31
C GLY A 165 -9.12 -11.43 19.96
N ILE A 166 -8.21 -12.39 19.73
CA ILE A 166 -8.06 -13.06 18.41
C ILE A 166 -8.20 -14.58 18.44
N GLY A 167 -8.32 -15.22 19.62
CA GLY A 167 -8.29 -16.67 19.74
C GLY A 167 -9.36 -17.41 18.92
N ASP A 168 -10.61 -16.92 18.95
CA ASP A 168 -11.69 -17.53 18.18
C ASP A 168 -11.45 -17.42 16.66
N ALA A 169 -10.98 -16.25 16.20
CA ALA A 169 -10.62 -16.04 14.79
C ALA A 169 -9.43 -16.90 14.36
N ALA A 170 -8.39 -16.99 15.19
CA ALA A 170 -7.22 -17.84 14.97
C ALA A 170 -7.64 -19.32 14.87
N GLY A 171 -8.47 -19.81 15.80
CA GLY A 171 -8.98 -21.19 15.78
C GLY A 171 -9.90 -21.49 14.60
N ALA A 172 -10.56 -20.46 14.04
CA ALA A 172 -11.33 -20.57 12.81
C ALA A 172 -10.47 -20.55 11.53
N GLY A 173 -9.15 -20.39 11.65
CA GLY A 173 -8.23 -20.33 10.53
C GLY A 173 -8.19 -18.98 9.80
N VAL A 174 -8.70 -17.91 10.42
CA VAL A 174 -8.57 -16.55 9.90
C VAL A 174 -7.09 -16.13 9.99
N PRO A 175 -6.48 -15.61 8.92
CA PRO A 175 -5.15 -15.02 9.00
C PRO A 175 -5.10 -13.88 10.03
N ILE A 176 -4.23 -14.02 11.03
CA ILE A 176 -3.95 -12.98 12.02
C ILE A 176 -2.55 -12.43 11.77
N HIS A 177 -2.45 -11.12 11.71
CA HIS A 177 -1.22 -10.38 11.44
C HIS A 177 -0.85 -9.52 12.65
N LEU A 178 0.40 -9.08 12.71
CA LEU A 178 0.84 -8.03 13.61
C LEU A 178 1.11 -6.77 12.77
N GLN A 179 0.71 -5.62 13.30
CA GLN A 179 1.09 -4.35 12.71
C GLN A 179 2.62 -4.18 12.77
N SER A 180 3.19 -3.56 11.74
CA SER A 180 4.60 -3.19 11.71
C SER A 180 5.06 -2.45 12.97
N GLY A 181 6.31 -2.69 13.33
CA GLY A 181 6.93 -2.25 14.56
C GLY A 181 7.08 -3.38 15.58
N ALA A 182 6.42 -4.52 15.41
CA ALA A 182 6.45 -5.64 16.34
C ALA A 182 7.88 -6.14 16.62
N SER A 183 8.09 -6.66 17.83
CA SER A 183 9.35 -7.29 18.23
C SER A 183 9.27 -8.82 18.13
N PRO A 184 10.41 -9.54 18.16
CA PRO A 184 10.40 -11.01 18.22
C PRO A 184 9.54 -11.60 19.34
N VAL A 185 9.39 -10.91 20.47
CA VAL A 185 8.56 -11.35 21.59
C VAL A 185 7.07 -11.29 21.23
N HIS A 186 6.64 -10.25 20.51
CA HIS A 186 5.26 -10.14 20.02
C HIS A 186 4.94 -11.24 19.01
N ALA A 187 5.86 -11.51 18.07
CA ALA A 187 5.73 -12.61 17.12
C ALA A 187 5.62 -13.96 17.86
N ALA A 188 6.47 -14.21 18.86
CA ALA A 188 6.39 -15.42 19.67
C ALA A 188 5.06 -15.55 20.43
N ALA A 189 4.55 -14.45 21.01
CA ALA A 189 3.27 -14.44 21.70
C ALA A 189 2.10 -14.78 20.76
N LEU A 190 2.09 -14.26 19.53
CA LEU A 190 1.07 -14.62 18.53
C LEU A 190 1.19 -16.08 18.10
N LEU A 191 2.41 -16.59 17.85
CA LEU A 191 2.64 -17.99 17.51
C LEU A 191 2.19 -18.95 18.61
N ASP A 192 2.33 -18.56 19.88
CA ASP A 192 1.84 -19.33 21.02
C ASP A 192 0.30 -19.35 21.10
N VAL A 193 -0.38 -18.27 20.70
CA VAL A 193 -1.86 -18.30 20.54
C VAL A 193 -2.26 -19.31 19.45
N PHE A 194 -1.57 -19.30 18.30
CA PHE A 194 -1.84 -20.28 17.24
C PHE A 194 -1.64 -21.73 17.71
N ASP A 195 -0.55 -22.03 18.40
CA ASP A 195 -0.27 -23.36 18.95
C ASP A 195 -1.35 -23.80 19.95
N ARG A 196 -1.77 -22.91 20.87
CA ARG A 196 -2.84 -23.17 21.85
C ARG A 196 -4.20 -23.45 21.20
N HIS A 197 -4.44 -22.90 20.02
CA HIS A 197 -5.65 -23.13 19.23
C HIS A 197 -5.51 -24.28 18.22
N GLY A 198 -4.39 -25.02 18.23
CA GLY A 198 -4.17 -26.18 17.37
C GLY A 198 -3.94 -25.83 15.89
N VAL A 199 -3.47 -24.61 15.61
CA VAL A 199 -3.12 -24.17 14.27
C VAL A 199 -1.71 -24.64 13.95
N GLU A 200 -1.58 -25.48 12.92
CA GLU A 200 -0.28 -25.98 12.45
C GLU A 200 0.56 -24.83 11.89
N LEU A 201 1.68 -24.54 12.53
CA LEU A 201 2.53 -23.40 12.19
C LEU A 201 3.09 -23.46 10.76
N ALA A 202 3.20 -24.66 10.16
CA ALA A 202 3.62 -24.84 8.77
C ALA A 202 2.62 -24.25 7.75
N ASP A 203 1.34 -24.20 8.12
CA ASP A 203 0.26 -23.68 7.29
C ASP A 203 0.00 -22.18 7.52
N LEU A 204 0.75 -21.56 8.44
CA LEU A 204 0.58 -20.16 8.78
C LEU A 204 0.82 -19.24 7.56
N ARG A 205 -0.07 -18.27 7.40
CA ARG A 205 -0.01 -17.20 6.38
C ARG A 205 -0.16 -15.86 7.08
N SER A 206 0.78 -15.57 7.98
CA SER A 206 0.75 -14.39 8.84
C SER A 206 1.89 -13.45 8.56
N TRP A 207 1.57 -12.17 8.57
CA TRP A 207 2.50 -11.06 8.63
C TRP A 207 2.82 -10.79 10.09
N LEU A 208 4.10 -10.84 10.46
CA LEU A 208 4.51 -10.71 11.87
C LEU A 208 5.13 -9.36 12.20
N GLY A 209 5.24 -8.46 11.22
CA GLY A 209 5.53 -7.03 11.43
C GLY A 209 6.85 -6.73 12.14
N LEU A 210 7.85 -7.61 12.04
CA LEU A 210 9.16 -7.37 12.65
C LEU A 210 9.85 -6.21 11.94
N ASP A 211 9.78 -5.03 12.55
CA ASP A 211 10.31 -3.79 11.99
C ASP A 211 10.82 -2.84 13.11
N PRO A 212 12.07 -3.04 13.58
CA PRO A 212 12.68 -2.16 14.57
C PRO A 212 12.79 -0.70 14.09
N ILE A 213 12.87 -0.48 12.77
CA ILE A 213 12.95 0.85 12.16
C ILE A 213 11.61 1.57 12.34
N ALA A 214 10.49 0.92 11.98
CA ALA A 214 9.17 1.48 12.21
C ALA A 214 8.86 1.69 13.69
N ALA A 215 9.28 0.77 14.57
CA ALA A 215 9.17 0.95 16.02
C ALA A 215 9.87 2.23 16.48
N ALA A 216 11.15 2.42 16.10
CA ALA A 216 11.93 3.59 16.44
C ALA A 216 11.36 4.89 15.84
N ALA A 217 11.03 4.87 14.54
CA ALA A 217 10.53 6.04 13.81
C ALA A 217 9.21 6.54 14.41
N SER A 218 8.36 5.63 14.86
CA SER A 218 7.07 5.96 15.43
C SER A 218 7.10 6.29 16.92
N GLY A 219 8.27 6.23 17.57
CA GLY A 219 8.42 6.46 19.01
C GLY A 219 7.89 5.33 19.89
N TRP A 220 7.51 4.19 19.30
CA TRP A 220 7.04 3.04 20.05
C TRP A 220 8.20 2.19 20.52
N HIS A 221 8.31 2.02 21.83
CA HIS A 221 9.30 1.14 22.44
C HIS A 221 8.59 0.06 23.27
N TRP A 222 9.02 -1.18 23.07
CA TRP A 222 8.59 -2.35 23.85
C TRP A 222 9.55 -2.65 25.01
N ALA A 223 10.80 -2.18 24.93
CA ALA A 223 11.81 -2.32 25.97
C ALA A 223 11.86 -1.07 26.86
N ASN A 224 12.35 -1.18 28.10
CA ASN A 224 12.59 0.02 28.91
C ASN A 224 13.65 0.92 28.23
N PRO A 225 13.53 2.26 28.28
CA PRO A 225 14.50 3.18 27.67
C PRO A 225 15.97 2.99 28.10
N GLY A 226 16.21 2.24 29.19
CA GLY A 226 17.55 1.88 29.69
C GLY A 226 18.14 0.59 29.13
N ASP A 227 17.36 -0.22 28.41
CA ASP A 227 17.82 -1.42 27.69
C ASP A 227 18.20 -1.02 26.26
N CYS A 228 19.22 -0.15 26.13
CA CYS A 228 19.58 0.49 24.87
C CYS A 228 20.31 -0.48 23.91
N ALA A 229 19.59 -1.40 23.27
CA ALA A 229 20.10 -2.02 22.05
C ALA A 229 20.17 -0.95 20.95
N THR A 230 21.25 -0.91 20.17
CA THR A 230 21.29 -0.07 18.97
C THR A 230 20.25 -0.58 17.96
N LEU A 231 19.85 0.29 17.02
CA LEU A 231 18.92 -0.11 15.97
C LEU A 231 19.49 -1.29 15.15
N ASP A 232 20.79 -1.26 14.83
CA ASP A 232 21.48 -2.38 14.16
C ASP A 232 21.40 -3.69 14.96
N SER A 233 21.61 -3.64 16.28
CA SER A 233 21.48 -4.83 17.13
C SER A 233 20.06 -5.38 17.15
N SER A 234 19.06 -4.50 17.10
CA SER A 234 17.65 -4.88 17.03
C SER A 234 17.31 -5.53 15.70
N MET A 235 17.82 -4.98 14.59
CA MET A 235 17.74 -5.58 13.25
C MET A 235 18.34 -6.98 13.21
N CYS A 236 19.57 -7.15 13.73
CA CYS A 236 20.23 -8.47 13.76
C CYS A 236 19.45 -9.49 14.60
N SER A 237 18.88 -9.07 15.73
CA SER A 237 18.04 -9.92 16.57
C SER A 237 16.78 -10.37 15.82
N ALA A 238 16.08 -9.43 15.17
CA ALA A 238 14.88 -9.70 14.39
C ALA A 238 15.17 -10.60 13.18
N ALA A 239 16.31 -10.42 12.50
CA ALA A 239 16.74 -11.27 11.39
C ALA A 239 16.93 -12.74 11.81
N ARG A 240 17.54 -13.00 12.99
CA ARG A 240 17.65 -14.36 13.53
C ARG A 240 16.28 -14.98 13.83
N SER A 241 15.39 -14.23 14.48
CA SER A 241 14.03 -14.71 14.74
C SER A 241 13.24 -14.96 13.45
N ALA A 242 13.40 -14.10 12.44
CA ALA A 242 12.79 -14.31 11.13
C ALA A 242 13.27 -15.60 10.46
N ALA A 243 14.56 -15.93 10.57
CA ALA A 243 15.11 -17.19 10.06
C ALA A 243 14.58 -18.43 10.79
N GLU A 244 14.37 -18.35 12.11
CA GLU A 244 13.73 -19.41 12.89
C GLU A 244 12.25 -19.59 12.52
N ILE A 245 11.54 -18.49 12.34
CA ILE A 245 10.14 -18.48 11.88
C ILE A 245 10.04 -19.10 10.49
N ALA A 246 10.92 -18.72 9.55
CA ALA A 246 10.92 -19.25 8.20
C ALA A 246 11.08 -20.79 8.15
N GLN A 247 11.81 -21.37 9.10
CA GLN A 247 11.97 -22.83 9.21
C GLN A 247 10.70 -23.53 9.72
N ARG A 248 9.94 -22.88 10.62
CA ARG A 248 8.73 -23.44 11.24
C ARG A 248 7.46 -23.13 10.46
N SER A 249 7.44 -21.99 9.77
CA SER A 249 6.30 -21.37 9.11
C SER A 249 6.71 -20.79 7.76
N PRO A 250 6.94 -21.63 6.74
CA PRO A 250 7.46 -21.18 5.44
C PRO A 250 6.54 -20.20 4.68
N GLY A 251 5.26 -20.11 5.05
CA GLY A 251 4.31 -19.16 4.46
C GLY A 251 4.08 -17.89 5.27
N ALA A 252 4.77 -17.72 6.40
CA ALA A 252 4.73 -16.46 7.15
C ALA A 252 5.67 -15.43 6.51
N VAL A 253 5.30 -14.16 6.64
CA VAL A 253 6.14 -13.02 6.26
C VAL A 253 6.59 -12.34 7.55
N PRO A 254 7.78 -12.67 8.07
CA PRO A 254 8.20 -12.20 9.38
C PRO A 254 8.62 -10.73 9.41
N LEU A 255 9.33 -10.28 8.38
CA LEU A 255 9.95 -8.95 8.33
C LEU A 255 9.08 -7.97 7.56
N GLU A 256 9.16 -6.71 7.93
CA GLU A 256 8.42 -5.65 7.25
C GLU A 256 9.29 -4.40 7.02
N ALA A 257 8.99 -3.69 5.94
CA ALA A 257 9.47 -2.35 5.66
C ALA A 257 8.26 -1.42 5.56
N ASP A 258 7.90 -0.77 6.68
CA ASP A 258 6.72 0.10 6.76
C ASP A 258 7.08 1.56 6.46
N GLY A 259 6.55 2.07 5.35
CA GLY A 259 6.64 3.46 4.93
C GLY A 259 5.65 4.38 5.65
N SER A 260 4.56 3.84 6.18
CA SER A 260 3.43 4.64 6.70
C SER A 260 3.81 5.50 7.90
N VAL A 261 4.77 5.05 8.71
CA VAL A 261 5.31 5.82 9.83
C VAL A 261 6.02 7.09 9.39
N PHE A 262 6.65 7.11 8.21
CA PHE A 262 7.33 8.28 7.68
C PHE A 262 6.31 9.24 7.03
N THR A 263 5.31 8.73 6.32
CA THR A 263 4.21 9.55 5.77
C THR A 263 3.44 10.23 6.89
N ASP A 264 3.10 9.48 7.94
CA ASP A 264 2.41 10.01 9.10
C ASP A 264 3.27 11.07 9.81
N ALA A 265 4.60 11.01 9.70
CA ALA A 265 5.51 12.06 10.19
C ALA A 265 5.56 13.33 9.31
N GLY A 266 5.03 13.26 8.08
CA GLY A 266 5.01 14.36 7.11
C GLY A 266 5.88 14.16 5.88
N ALA A 267 6.48 12.97 5.69
CA ALA A 267 7.29 12.68 4.51
C ALA A 267 6.49 12.88 3.21
N SER A 268 7.21 13.18 2.15
CA SER A 268 6.72 13.12 0.79
C SER A 268 6.67 11.68 0.26
N ASP A 269 6.02 11.45 -0.88
CA ASP A 269 5.88 10.09 -1.41
C ASP A 269 7.23 9.52 -1.86
N ALA A 270 8.14 10.33 -2.39
CA ALA A 270 9.49 9.89 -2.74
C ALA A 270 10.31 9.51 -1.50
N THR A 271 10.23 10.30 -0.43
CA THR A 271 10.95 10.04 0.83
C THR A 271 10.45 8.78 1.53
N GLU A 272 9.14 8.53 1.50
CA GLU A 272 8.57 7.26 1.99
C GLU A 272 9.12 6.06 1.20
N LEU A 273 9.06 6.10 -0.14
CA LEU A 273 9.58 5.01 -0.97
C LEU A 273 11.08 4.79 -0.75
N ALA A 274 11.85 5.86 -0.60
CA ALA A 274 13.26 5.81 -0.31
C ALA A 274 13.57 5.13 1.03
N ALA A 275 12.84 5.51 2.08
CA ALA A 275 12.97 4.88 3.40
C ALA A 275 12.60 3.40 3.36
N MET A 276 11.54 3.02 2.66
CA MET A 276 11.14 1.62 2.48
C MET A 276 12.22 0.80 1.75
N LEU A 277 12.80 1.33 0.67
CA LEU A 277 13.89 0.67 -0.05
C LEU A 277 15.13 0.53 0.83
N ALA A 278 15.51 1.57 1.58
CA ALA A 278 16.64 1.54 2.49
C ALA A 278 16.44 0.54 3.64
N THR A 279 15.22 0.45 4.19
CA THR A 279 14.85 -0.60 5.16
C THR A 279 14.95 -2.00 4.54
N GLY A 280 14.45 -2.19 3.31
CA GLY A 280 14.58 -3.46 2.61
C GLY A 280 16.03 -3.87 2.39
N VAL A 281 16.92 -2.94 2.01
CA VAL A 281 18.35 -3.21 1.87
C VAL A 281 19.00 -3.51 3.23
N ALA A 282 18.60 -2.82 4.30
CA ALA A 282 19.06 -3.12 5.65
C ALA A 282 18.69 -4.55 6.06
N TRP A 283 17.50 -5.03 5.69
CA TRP A 283 17.11 -6.43 5.90
C TRP A 283 17.94 -7.41 5.08
N LEU A 284 18.19 -7.13 3.79
CA LEU A 284 19.05 -7.97 2.96
C LEU A 284 20.45 -8.09 3.57
N ARG A 285 21.05 -6.98 4.03
CA ARG A 285 22.35 -6.98 4.72
C ARG A 285 22.31 -7.82 6.00
N ALA A 286 21.31 -7.64 6.85
CA ALA A 286 21.18 -8.37 8.11
C ALA A 286 20.96 -9.89 7.92
N LEU A 287 20.34 -10.30 6.81
CA LEU A 287 20.08 -11.71 6.50
C LEU A 287 21.22 -12.38 5.73
N CYS A 288 21.89 -11.66 4.83
CA CYS A 288 22.87 -12.19 3.89
C CYS A 288 24.32 -11.98 4.32
N ASP A 289 24.66 -10.79 4.81
CA ASP A 289 26.05 -10.32 4.93
C ASP A 289 26.58 -10.33 6.37
N ASP A 290 25.69 -10.38 7.37
CA ASP A 290 26.09 -10.40 8.78
C ASP A 290 26.82 -11.71 9.13
N ALA A 291 28.01 -11.58 9.72
CA ALA A 291 28.89 -12.72 10.04
C ALA A 291 28.30 -13.67 11.08
N ASP A 292 27.45 -13.15 11.97
CA ASP A 292 26.70 -13.89 12.98
C ASP A 292 25.21 -14.04 12.56
N GLY A 293 24.90 -13.65 11.32
CA GLY A 293 23.58 -13.67 10.73
C GLY A 293 23.19 -15.01 10.13
N PRO A 294 21.94 -15.12 9.64
CA PRO A 294 21.40 -16.41 9.20
C PRO A 294 21.99 -16.95 7.87
N GLY A 295 22.70 -16.12 7.09
CA GLY A 295 23.42 -16.54 5.89
C GLY A 295 22.54 -16.88 4.68
N PHE A 296 21.44 -16.16 4.50
CA PHE A 296 20.53 -16.35 3.37
C PHE A 296 21.15 -15.80 2.09
N ASN A 297 20.71 -16.30 0.93
CA ASN A 297 20.92 -15.58 -0.34
C ASN A 297 19.83 -14.50 -0.50
N ALA A 298 20.06 -13.55 -1.40
CA ALA A 298 19.17 -12.41 -1.60
C ALA A 298 17.74 -12.80 -2.02
N ASP A 299 17.55 -13.84 -2.84
CA ASP A 299 16.22 -14.33 -3.23
C ASP A 299 15.44 -14.84 -2.01
N ALA A 300 16.05 -15.73 -1.22
CA ALA A 300 15.41 -16.31 -0.05
C ALA A 300 15.16 -15.26 1.03
N ALA A 301 16.08 -14.29 1.20
CA ALA A 301 15.90 -13.16 2.11
C ALA A 301 14.72 -12.26 1.70
N ALA A 302 14.61 -11.92 0.41
CA ALA A 302 13.54 -11.08 -0.10
C ALA A 302 12.15 -11.70 0.09
N ARG A 303 12.03 -13.04 0.10
CA ARG A 303 10.76 -13.75 0.37
C ARG A 303 10.27 -13.63 1.81
N LEU A 304 11.14 -13.22 2.74
CA LEU A 304 10.78 -13.02 4.15
C LEU A 304 10.27 -11.60 4.44
N LEU A 305 10.29 -10.72 3.44
CA LEU A 305 10.03 -9.29 3.59
C LEU A 305 8.70 -8.90 2.95
N GLY A 306 7.85 -8.24 3.75
CA GLY A 306 6.67 -7.50 3.29
C GLY A 306 6.92 -5.99 3.27
N PHE A 307 6.14 -5.27 2.49
CA PHE A 307 6.18 -3.80 2.44
C PHE A 307 4.82 -3.22 2.77
N THR A 308 4.78 -2.19 3.62
CA THR A 308 3.56 -1.45 3.92
C THR A 308 3.71 0.00 3.49
N LEU A 309 2.78 0.45 2.65
CA LEU A 309 2.76 1.78 2.04
C LEU A 309 1.56 2.56 2.53
N SER A 310 1.72 3.88 2.65
CA SER A 310 0.64 4.79 2.98
C SER A 310 -0.16 5.21 1.74
N ALA A 311 -1.48 5.04 1.79
CA ALA A 311 -2.42 5.48 0.77
C ALA A 311 -3.07 6.80 1.19
N GLY A 312 -2.68 7.90 0.51
CA GLY A 312 -3.27 9.22 0.65
C GLY A 312 -4.49 9.44 -0.25
N PRO A 313 -5.08 10.66 -0.26
CA PRO A 313 -6.33 10.93 -0.96
C PRO A 313 -6.18 11.07 -2.49
N ASP A 314 -4.97 11.29 -3.02
CA ASP A 314 -4.70 11.32 -4.47
C ASP A 314 -4.58 9.89 -5.02
N ALA A 315 -5.65 9.42 -5.65
CA ALA A 315 -5.72 8.08 -6.19
C ALA A 315 -4.67 7.78 -7.27
N PHE A 316 -4.33 8.77 -8.12
CA PHE A 316 -3.36 8.57 -9.20
C PHE A 316 -1.94 8.50 -8.66
N LEU A 317 -1.62 9.37 -7.70
CA LEU A 317 -0.32 9.36 -7.02
C LEU A 317 -0.12 8.05 -6.26
N VAL A 318 -1.13 7.58 -5.50
CA VAL A 318 -1.06 6.27 -4.82
C VAL A 318 -0.88 5.11 -5.82
N THR A 319 -1.59 5.13 -6.95
CA THR A 319 -1.38 4.13 -8.02
C THR A 319 0.06 4.15 -8.54
N ALA A 320 0.58 5.33 -8.89
CA ALA A 320 1.94 5.49 -9.41
C ALA A 320 3.00 5.09 -8.37
N LYS A 321 2.77 5.39 -7.09
CA LYS A 321 3.64 5.05 -5.96
C LYS A 321 3.79 3.55 -5.76
N CYS A 322 2.68 2.80 -5.78
CA CYS A 322 2.71 1.33 -5.70
C CYS A 322 3.54 0.72 -6.84
N ARG A 323 3.36 1.25 -8.06
CA ARG A 323 4.09 0.83 -9.26
C ARG A 323 5.58 1.16 -9.18
N ALA A 324 5.91 2.38 -8.76
CA ALA A 324 7.27 2.87 -8.63
C ALA A 324 8.07 2.06 -7.61
N LEU A 325 7.47 1.73 -6.46
CA LEU A 325 8.10 0.91 -5.44
C LEU A 325 8.52 -0.47 -5.97
N ARG A 326 7.65 -1.16 -6.72
CA ARG A 326 7.97 -2.47 -7.33
C ARG A 326 9.09 -2.38 -8.35
N MET A 327 9.11 -1.32 -9.15
CA MET A 327 10.21 -1.05 -10.09
C MET A 327 11.54 -0.88 -9.36
N CYS A 328 11.58 0.00 -8.36
CA CYS A 328 12.79 0.26 -7.60
C CYS A 328 13.27 -0.99 -6.84
N TRP A 329 12.35 -1.74 -6.22
CA TRP A 329 12.73 -2.95 -5.50
C TRP A 329 13.27 -4.03 -6.43
N THR A 330 12.68 -4.21 -7.61
CA THR A 330 13.26 -5.12 -8.62
C THR A 330 14.68 -4.70 -8.99
N GLN A 331 14.95 -3.40 -9.12
CA GLN A 331 16.28 -2.89 -9.41
C GLN A 331 17.27 -3.14 -8.25
N VAL A 332 16.83 -3.01 -7.01
CA VAL A 332 17.62 -3.38 -5.81
C VAL A 332 17.99 -4.85 -5.87
N LEU A 333 17.01 -5.74 -6.07
CA LEU A 333 17.25 -7.19 -6.16
C LEU A 333 18.17 -7.57 -7.32
N GLY A 334 18.03 -6.92 -8.48
CA GLY A 334 18.94 -7.08 -9.60
C GLY A 334 20.39 -6.70 -9.27
N THR A 335 20.58 -5.65 -8.47
CA THR A 335 21.90 -5.23 -7.96
C THR A 335 22.48 -6.24 -6.96
N CYS A 336 21.62 -6.92 -6.20
CA CYS A 336 21.98 -8.03 -5.31
C CYS A 336 22.21 -9.37 -6.04
N GLY A 337 22.15 -9.38 -7.38
CA GLY A 337 22.40 -10.59 -8.19
C GLY A 337 21.20 -11.51 -8.36
N VAL A 338 19.99 -11.06 -8.00
CA VAL A 338 18.74 -11.78 -8.28
C VAL A 338 18.25 -11.36 -9.67
N ASP A 339 18.45 -12.21 -10.67
CA ASP A 339 18.13 -11.86 -12.06
C ASP A 339 16.62 -11.92 -12.33
N GLY A 340 15.98 -10.75 -12.36
CA GLY A 340 14.56 -10.63 -12.73
C GLY A 340 14.24 -11.03 -14.17
N ALA A 341 15.19 -10.93 -15.12
CA ALA A 341 14.97 -11.28 -16.52
C ALA A 341 14.92 -12.79 -16.76
N SER A 342 15.51 -13.58 -15.85
CA SER A 342 15.42 -15.05 -15.86
C SER A 342 14.08 -15.59 -15.33
N GLY A 343 13.25 -14.73 -14.73
CA GLY A 343 12.03 -15.12 -14.02
C GLY A 343 12.27 -15.59 -12.58
N GLU A 344 13.48 -15.41 -12.06
CA GLU A 344 13.87 -15.86 -10.70
C GLU A 344 13.54 -14.86 -9.60
N ALA A 345 13.34 -13.57 -9.92
CA ALA A 345 13.06 -12.55 -8.90
C ALA A 345 11.73 -12.82 -8.16
N PRO A 346 11.73 -12.82 -6.81
CA PRO A 346 10.51 -13.00 -6.04
C PRO A 346 9.61 -11.78 -6.19
N PRO A 347 8.29 -11.95 -6.36
CA PRO A 347 7.37 -10.83 -6.34
C PRO A 347 7.41 -10.15 -4.95
N MET A 348 7.36 -8.82 -4.96
CA MET A 348 7.11 -8.04 -3.75
C MET A 348 5.70 -8.29 -3.25
N TRP A 349 5.56 -8.52 -1.94
CA TRP A 349 4.27 -8.48 -1.27
C TRP A 349 4.05 -7.08 -0.70
N LEU A 350 2.98 -6.42 -1.14
CA LEU A 350 2.69 -5.02 -0.84
C LEU A 350 1.33 -4.85 -0.15
N HIS A 351 1.35 -4.29 1.06
CA HIS A 351 0.18 -3.84 1.82
C HIS A 351 0.03 -2.33 1.66
N ALA A 352 -1.19 -1.83 1.49
CA ALA A 352 -1.50 -0.42 1.67
C ALA A 352 -2.35 -0.17 2.93
N VAL A 353 -1.98 0.84 3.72
CA VAL A 353 -2.82 1.38 4.79
C VAL A 353 -3.23 2.81 4.46
N THR A 354 -4.49 3.17 4.64
CA THR A 354 -4.91 4.57 4.44
C THR A 354 -4.20 5.48 5.45
N ALA A 355 -3.67 6.61 4.98
CA ALA A 355 -2.85 7.52 5.78
C ALA A 355 -3.60 8.04 7.01
N THR A 356 -2.93 8.11 8.18
CA THR A 356 -3.49 8.80 9.35
C THR A 356 -3.40 10.31 9.14
N ALA A 357 -2.31 10.78 8.51
CA ALA A 357 -2.05 12.19 8.28
C ALA A 357 -3.17 12.94 7.54
N MET A 358 -3.93 12.26 6.68
CA MET A 358 -5.03 12.87 5.93
C MET A 358 -6.35 13.00 6.71
N LEU A 359 -6.45 12.40 7.91
CA LEU A 359 -7.69 12.37 8.68
C LEU A 359 -7.91 13.67 9.46
N SER A 360 -9.16 14.15 9.42
CA SER A 360 -9.62 15.32 10.16
C SER A 360 -10.50 14.90 11.34
N ALA A 361 -10.31 15.53 12.50
CA ALA A 361 -11.23 15.41 13.63
C ALA A 361 -12.48 16.29 13.45
N VAL A 362 -12.37 17.37 12.67
CA VAL A 362 -13.50 18.22 12.25
C VAL A 362 -14.16 17.61 11.02
N ASP A 363 -15.49 17.55 11.03
CA ASP A 363 -16.30 16.92 9.99
C ASP A 363 -15.77 15.51 9.59
N PRO A 364 -15.78 14.56 10.54
CA PRO A 364 -15.14 13.26 10.35
C PRO A 364 -15.79 12.43 9.22
N TRP A 365 -17.01 12.75 8.80
CA TRP A 365 -17.68 12.09 7.68
C TRP A 365 -16.92 12.25 6.35
N VAL A 366 -16.24 13.38 6.16
CA VAL A 366 -15.40 13.61 4.97
C VAL A 366 -14.25 12.61 4.90
N ASN A 367 -13.80 12.05 6.03
CA ASN A 367 -12.80 11.00 6.04
C ASN A 367 -13.27 9.71 5.33
N MET A 368 -14.58 9.45 5.27
CA MET A 368 -15.11 8.33 4.46
C MET A 368 -14.78 8.51 2.97
N LEU A 369 -14.85 9.76 2.49
CA LEU A 369 -14.55 10.10 1.10
C LEU A 369 -13.04 9.98 0.82
N ARG A 370 -12.20 10.52 1.72
CA ARG A 370 -10.74 10.38 1.67
C ARG A 370 -10.31 8.91 1.66
N ALA A 371 -10.88 8.11 2.54
CA ALA A 371 -10.62 6.68 2.61
C ALA A 371 -11.03 5.96 1.32
N THR A 372 -12.13 6.36 0.69
CA THR A 372 -12.60 5.75 -0.57
C THR A 372 -11.62 6.02 -1.72
N THR A 373 -11.12 7.26 -1.87
CA THR A 373 -10.16 7.59 -2.93
C THR A 373 -8.80 6.93 -2.69
N ALA A 374 -8.34 6.90 -1.44
CA ALA A 374 -7.12 6.18 -1.04
C ALA A 374 -7.21 4.68 -1.33
N THR A 375 -8.32 4.05 -0.97
CA THR A 375 -8.57 2.62 -1.23
C THR A 375 -8.64 2.33 -2.72
N PHE A 376 -9.29 3.20 -3.50
CA PHE A 376 -9.31 3.07 -4.96
C PHE A 376 -7.91 3.15 -5.56
N GLY A 377 -7.10 4.13 -5.14
CA GLY A 377 -5.72 4.30 -5.60
C GLY A 377 -4.85 3.07 -5.28
N ALA A 378 -4.97 2.52 -4.07
CA ALA A 378 -4.26 1.32 -3.65
C ALA A 378 -4.70 0.08 -4.45
N ALA A 379 -6.01 -0.14 -4.61
CA ALA A 379 -6.55 -1.24 -5.39
C ALA A 379 -6.12 -1.17 -6.87
N ASN A 380 -6.18 0.01 -7.47
CA ASN A 380 -5.71 0.26 -8.84
C ASN A 380 -4.18 0.11 -8.97
N GLY A 381 -3.44 0.39 -7.90
CA GLY A 381 -2.01 0.13 -7.78
C GLY A 381 -1.64 -1.36 -7.62
N GLY A 382 -2.61 -2.27 -7.54
CA GLY A 382 -2.37 -3.72 -7.51
C GLY A 382 -1.63 -4.19 -6.26
N VAL A 383 -2.04 -3.70 -5.09
CA VAL A 383 -1.53 -4.18 -3.79
C VAL A 383 -2.16 -5.52 -3.39
N ASP A 384 -1.44 -6.30 -2.57
CA ASP A 384 -1.87 -7.63 -2.11
C ASP A 384 -2.86 -7.55 -0.94
N ALA A 385 -2.78 -6.49 -0.12
CA ALA A 385 -3.76 -6.22 0.92
C ALA A 385 -4.02 -4.74 1.13
N ILE A 386 -5.18 -4.43 1.72
CA ILE A 386 -5.55 -3.08 2.11
C ILE A 386 -6.11 -3.07 3.52
N THR A 387 -5.63 -2.12 4.34
CA THR A 387 -6.26 -1.73 5.60
C THR A 387 -6.81 -0.31 5.48
N VAL A 388 -8.11 -0.17 5.74
CA VAL A 388 -8.78 1.13 5.79
C VAL A 388 -8.95 1.55 7.25
N ARG A 389 -8.45 2.73 7.59
CA ARG A 389 -8.70 3.33 8.91
C ARG A 389 -10.15 3.80 8.99
N PRO A 390 -10.84 3.58 10.12
CA PRO A 390 -12.18 4.12 10.33
C PRO A 390 -12.22 5.64 10.17
N PHE A 391 -13.34 6.15 9.64
CA PHE A 391 -13.51 7.59 9.42
C PHE A 391 -13.44 8.42 10.72
N ASP A 392 -13.76 7.80 11.85
CA ASP A 392 -13.79 8.39 13.18
C ASP A 392 -12.53 8.08 14.01
N ALA A 393 -11.48 7.49 13.40
CA ALA A 393 -10.28 7.03 14.10
C ALA A 393 -9.53 8.14 14.87
N VAL A 394 -9.71 9.41 14.49
CA VAL A 394 -9.07 10.56 15.13
C VAL A 394 -10.05 11.42 15.94
N SER A 395 -11.34 11.09 15.93
CA SER A 395 -12.41 11.84 16.61
C SER A 395 -13.15 11.04 17.69
N ALA A 396 -13.11 9.70 17.64
CA ALA A 396 -13.86 8.82 18.55
C ALA A 396 -13.21 8.59 19.93
N GLY A 397 -12.11 9.29 20.24
CA GLY A 397 -11.39 9.14 21.50
C GLY A 397 -10.53 7.87 21.51
N GLN A 398 -10.82 6.92 22.39
CA GLN A 398 -9.98 5.72 22.58
C GLN A 398 -10.23 4.61 21.55
N ALA A 399 -11.41 4.54 20.96
CA ALA A 399 -11.80 3.47 20.05
C ALA A 399 -12.82 3.96 19.01
N SER A 400 -12.63 3.53 17.76
CA SER A 400 -13.61 3.77 16.70
C SER A 400 -14.94 3.08 16.97
N SER A 401 -16.02 3.68 16.46
CA SER A 401 -17.36 3.13 16.57
C SER A 401 -17.54 1.87 15.72
N SER A 402 -18.55 1.06 16.04
CA SER A 402 -18.94 -0.08 15.19
C SER A 402 -19.34 0.34 13.77
N LEU A 403 -19.88 1.56 13.62
CA LEU A 403 -20.14 2.14 12.31
C LEU A 403 -18.82 2.44 11.56
N GLY A 404 -17.82 3.00 12.26
CA GLY A 404 -16.49 3.27 11.71
C GLY A 404 -15.84 2.03 11.12
N TRP A 405 -15.78 0.95 11.89
CA TRP A 405 -15.23 -0.33 11.44
C TRP A 405 -16.02 -0.93 10.26
N ARG A 406 -17.36 -0.94 10.35
CA ARG A 406 -18.20 -1.46 9.27
C ARG A 406 -18.03 -0.67 7.98
N VAL A 407 -17.92 0.65 8.05
CA VAL A 407 -17.68 1.51 6.88
C VAL A 407 -16.30 1.21 6.28
N ALA A 408 -15.27 1.07 7.10
CA ALA A 408 -13.92 0.73 6.63
C ALA A 408 -13.88 -0.60 5.85
N ALA A 409 -14.52 -1.66 6.36
CA ALA A 409 -14.69 -2.92 5.61
C ALA A 409 -15.49 -2.70 4.32
N ASN A 410 -16.67 -2.09 4.42
CA ASN A 410 -17.59 -1.97 3.28
C ASN A 410 -17.02 -1.13 2.14
N THR A 411 -16.17 -0.12 2.40
CA THR A 411 -15.47 0.63 1.36
C THR A 411 -14.64 -0.31 0.47
N GLN A 412 -13.93 -1.26 1.09
CA GLN A 412 -13.16 -2.25 0.34
C GLN A 412 -14.08 -3.24 -0.40
N LEU A 413 -15.13 -3.73 0.27
CA LEU A 413 -16.07 -4.69 -0.33
C LEU A 413 -16.83 -4.13 -1.53
N ILE A 414 -17.25 -2.86 -1.48
CA ILE A 414 -17.89 -2.18 -2.62
C ILE A 414 -16.91 -2.08 -3.79
N LEU A 415 -15.67 -1.66 -3.55
CA LEU A 415 -14.66 -1.56 -4.61
C LEU A 415 -14.34 -2.94 -5.21
N ARG A 416 -14.30 -3.98 -4.38
CA ARG A 416 -14.05 -5.34 -4.82
C ARG A 416 -15.20 -5.94 -5.61
N HIS A 417 -16.43 -5.89 -5.08
CA HIS A 417 -17.56 -6.66 -5.59
C HIS A 417 -18.48 -5.87 -6.53
N GLU A 418 -18.66 -4.58 -6.29
CA GLU A 418 -19.59 -3.74 -7.06
C GLU A 418 -18.88 -2.94 -8.16
N SER A 419 -17.79 -2.24 -7.84
CA SER A 419 -17.02 -1.51 -8.86
C SER A 419 -16.15 -2.44 -9.72
N ARG A 420 -15.82 -3.62 -9.18
CA ARG A 420 -15.02 -4.66 -9.84
C ARG A 420 -13.63 -4.18 -10.25
N ILE A 421 -13.06 -3.21 -9.52
CA ILE A 421 -11.76 -2.61 -9.89
C ILE A 421 -10.64 -3.65 -9.97
N GLY A 422 -10.69 -4.70 -9.14
CA GLY A 422 -9.72 -5.82 -9.17
C GLY A 422 -9.93 -6.87 -10.26
N SER A 423 -10.90 -6.68 -11.18
CA SER A 423 -11.16 -7.67 -12.25
C SER A 423 -10.17 -7.61 -13.41
N VAL A 424 -9.41 -6.52 -13.52
CA VAL A 424 -8.36 -6.33 -14.51
C VAL A 424 -7.07 -6.04 -13.76
N ILE A 425 -5.99 -6.74 -14.13
CA ILE A 425 -4.68 -6.45 -13.55
C ILE A 425 -4.16 -5.15 -14.14
N ASP A 426 -3.79 -4.22 -13.26
CA ASP A 426 -3.21 -2.93 -13.62
C ASP A 426 -3.99 -2.18 -14.72
N PRO A 427 -5.27 -1.81 -14.47
CA PRO A 427 -6.09 -1.14 -15.47
C PRO A 427 -5.57 0.28 -15.80
N ALA A 428 -4.69 0.82 -14.96
CA ALA A 428 -3.93 2.04 -15.19
C ALA A 428 -2.83 1.92 -16.26
N GLY A 429 -2.33 0.71 -16.53
CA GLY A 429 -1.15 0.52 -17.36
C GLY A 429 -1.36 0.95 -18.81
N GLY A 430 -0.42 1.73 -19.33
CA GLY A 430 -0.53 2.38 -20.64
C GLY A 430 -1.12 3.79 -20.62
N SER A 431 -1.64 4.26 -19.48
CA SER A 431 -1.97 5.69 -19.31
C SER A 431 -0.71 6.53 -19.34
N TRP A 432 -0.57 7.42 -20.34
CA TRP A 432 0.64 8.25 -20.48
C TRP A 432 0.95 9.07 -19.23
N TYR A 433 -0.09 9.54 -18.52
CA TYR A 433 0.08 10.25 -17.26
C TYR A 433 0.66 9.34 -16.17
N LEU A 434 0.05 8.16 -15.94
CA LEU A 434 0.48 7.28 -14.87
C LEU A 434 1.83 6.63 -15.15
N GLU A 435 2.15 6.31 -16.40
CA GLU A 435 3.48 5.82 -16.78
C GLU A 435 4.57 6.89 -16.54
N ASP A 436 4.30 8.16 -16.88
CA ASP A 436 5.24 9.25 -16.62
C ASP A 436 5.39 9.56 -15.13
N LEU A 437 4.27 9.65 -14.41
CA LEU A 437 4.27 9.89 -12.96
C LEU A 437 4.98 8.76 -12.21
N THR A 438 4.73 7.49 -12.57
CA THR A 438 5.42 6.32 -12.01
C THR A 438 6.93 6.46 -12.19
N ARG A 439 7.39 6.82 -13.40
CA ARG A 439 8.82 6.94 -13.71
C ARG A 439 9.48 8.10 -12.96
N LYS A 440 8.82 9.27 -12.93
CA LYS A 440 9.33 10.45 -12.19
C LYS A 440 9.40 10.18 -10.70
N LEU A 441 8.39 9.54 -10.12
CA LEU A 441 8.37 9.18 -8.72
C LEU A 441 9.42 8.11 -8.39
N ALA A 442 9.60 7.11 -9.26
CA ALA A 442 10.66 6.12 -9.12
C ALA A 442 12.06 6.76 -9.11
N HIS A 443 12.32 7.72 -10.00
CA HIS A 443 13.60 8.46 -9.99
C HIS A 443 13.77 9.31 -8.73
N ALA A 444 12.76 10.10 -8.34
CA ALA A 444 12.83 10.90 -7.12
C ALA A 444 13.08 10.03 -5.87
N ALA A 445 12.40 8.89 -5.77
CA ALA A 445 12.61 7.93 -4.69
C ALA A 445 14.01 7.30 -4.74
N TRP A 446 14.51 6.99 -5.94
CA TRP A 446 15.85 6.42 -6.12
C TRP A 446 16.96 7.39 -5.72
N ASP A 447 16.80 8.69 -6.03
CA ASP A 447 17.75 9.73 -5.65
C ASP A 447 17.80 9.88 -4.12
N ARG A 448 16.63 10.00 -3.46
CA ARG A 448 16.54 10.05 -1.99
C ARG A 448 17.05 8.76 -1.32
N PHE A 449 16.79 7.60 -1.93
CA PHE A 449 17.35 6.33 -1.47
C PHE A 449 18.87 6.33 -1.54
N GLY A 450 19.45 6.86 -2.62
CA GLY A 450 20.89 7.02 -2.77
C GLY A 450 21.51 7.93 -1.70
N GLU A 451 20.82 9.00 -1.32
CA GLU A 451 21.24 9.89 -0.21
C GLU A 451 21.27 9.14 1.14
N ILE A 452 20.22 8.38 1.45
CA ILE A 452 20.15 7.56 2.68
C ILE A 452 21.28 6.53 2.70
N GLU A 453 21.53 5.84 1.60
CA GLU A 453 22.59 4.83 1.50
C GLU A 453 23.99 5.46 1.58
N ALA A 454 24.19 6.63 0.98
CA ALA A 454 25.44 7.38 1.09
C ALA A 454 25.74 7.85 2.52
N ALA A 455 24.70 8.10 3.33
CA ALA A 455 24.81 8.41 4.75
C ALA A 455 25.09 7.19 5.65
N GLY A 456 25.21 5.99 5.06
CA GLY A 456 25.45 4.73 5.79
C GLY A 456 24.21 3.86 5.97
N GLY A 457 23.12 4.17 5.27
CA GLY A 457 21.86 3.43 5.31
C GLY A 457 20.88 3.97 6.35
N ILE A 458 19.66 3.41 6.35
CA ILE A 458 18.53 3.92 7.13
C ILE A 458 18.81 4.02 8.63
N CYS A 459 19.53 3.06 9.21
CA CYS A 459 19.84 3.07 10.65
C CYS A 459 20.73 4.27 11.01
N ALA A 460 21.74 4.57 10.18
CA ALA A 460 22.62 5.71 10.37
C ALA A 460 21.90 7.06 10.10
N ALA A 461 21.04 7.10 9.07
CA ALA A 461 20.24 8.29 8.74
C ALA A 461 19.24 8.65 9.86
N MET A 462 18.68 7.65 10.55
CA MET A 462 17.83 7.88 11.72
C MET A 462 18.66 8.28 12.95
N ALA A 463 19.80 7.63 13.19
CA ALA A 463 20.65 7.92 14.36
C ALA A 463 21.30 9.32 14.30
N SER A 464 21.60 9.82 13.11
CA SER A 464 22.13 11.18 12.89
C SER A 464 21.06 12.27 13.00
N GLY A 465 19.78 11.92 12.79
CA GLY A 465 18.67 12.87 12.68
C GLY A 465 18.52 13.50 11.30
N ASP A 466 19.34 13.10 10.31
CA ASP A 466 19.29 13.65 8.96
C ASP A 466 17.94 13.36 8.27
N LEU A 467 17.41 12.13 8.43
CA LEU A 467 16.11 11.77 7.88
C LEU A 467 14.97 12.54 8.55
N GLU A 468 15.04 12.73 9.88
CA GLU A 468 14.05 13.52 10.63
C GLU A 468 14.05 14.98 10.16
N ALA A 469 15.23 15.57 9.95
CA ALA A 469 15.36 16.94 9.45
C ALA A 469 14.79 17.09 8.03
N SER A 470 15.02 16.11 7.15
CA SER A 470 14.45 16.10 5.78
C SER A 470 12.91 16.04 5.83
N ILE A 471 12.35 15.13 6.63
CA ILE A 471 10.90 14.99 6.79
C ILE A 471 10.29 16.27 7.39
N ALA A 472 10.95 16.88 8.36
CA ALA A 472 10.49 18.14 8.96
C ALA A 472 10.45 19.29 7.94
N ALA A 473 11.40 19.35 7.01
CA ALA A 473 11.40 20.34 5.93
C ALA A 473 10.26 20.12 4.93
N GLU A 474 10.00 18.87 4.55
CA GLU A 474 8.88 18.49 3.67
C GLU A 474 7.53 18.78 4.32
N ARG A 475 7.40 18.49 5.62
CA ARG A 475 6.22 18.85 6.41
C ARG A 475 5.98 20.35 6.41
N ALA A 476 7.01 21.14 6.72
CA ALA A 476 6.90 22.60 6.73
C ALA A 476 6.47 23.16 5.37
N LEU A 477 7.02 22.62 4.27
CA LEU A 477 6.60 23.01 2.92
C LEU A 477 5.12 22.68 2.65
N ARG A 478 4.64 21.51 3.09
CA ARG A 478 3.22 21.15 2.96
C ARG A 478 2.34 22.09 3.78
N ASP A 479 2.73 22.40 5.00
CA ASP A 479 1.98 23.31 5.87
C ASP A 479 1.89 24.72 5.26
N GLU A 480 2.98 25.20 4.66
CA GLU A 480 3.00 26.45 3.89
C GLU A 480 2.06 26.41 2.68
N GLN A 481 2.03 25.30 1.92
CA GLN A 481 1.13 25.11 0.77
C GLN A 481 -0.35 25.09 1.20
N ILE A 482 -0.67 24.46 2.33
CA ILE A 482 -2.02 24.45 2.89
C ILE A 482 -2.42 25.85 3.33
N ALA A 483 -1.57 26.53 4.09
CA ALA A 483 -1.81 27.90 4.55
C ALA A 483 -1.96 28.91 3.40
N ALA A 484 -1.25 28.68 2.28
CA ALA A 484 -1.36 29.49 1.07
C ALA A 484 -2.59 29.15 0.19
N GLY A 485 -3.41 28.17 0.57
CA GLY A 485 -4.56 27.72 -0.22
C GLY A 485 -4.19 26.95 -1.49
N GLN A 486 -2.93 26.52 -1.62
CA GLN A 486 -2.45 25.70 -2.73
C GLN A 486 -2.79 24.22 -2.55
N HIS A 487 -2.96 23.78 -1.30
CA HIS A 487 -3.42 22.45 -0.94
C HIS A 487 -4.71 22.54 -0.10
N VAL A 488 -5.84 22.24 -0.73
CA VAL A 488 -7.16 22.38 -0.11
C VAL A 488 -7.52 21.17 0.75
N LEU A 489 -7.89 21.41 2.00
CA LEU A 489 -8.49 20.42 2.90
C LEU A 489 -10.00 20.64 2.99
N VAL A 490 -10.77 19.87 2.20
CA VAL A 490 -12.23 19.98 2.18
C VAL A 490 -12.84 19.71 3.56
N GLY A 491 -13.72 20.60 4.00
CA GLY A 491 -14.35 20.55 5.32
C GLY A 491 -13.48 21.10 6.47
N VAL A 492 -12.26 21.56 6.16
CA VAL A 492 -11.29 22.07 7.15
C VAL A 492 -10.79 23.47 6.77
N THR A 493 -10.10 23.63 5.64
CA THR A 493 -9.65 24.94 5.16
C THR A 493 -10.69 25.60 4.27
N ASP A 494 -11.38 24.80 3.46
CA ASP A 494 -12.35 25.25 2.48
C ASP A 494 -13.65 24.46 2.62
N PHE A 495 -14.76 25.12 2.26
CA PHE A 495 -16.11 24.53 2.34
C PHE A 495 -16.48 24.04 3.74
N VAL A 496 -16.03 24.77 4.77
CA VAL A 496 -16.25 24.43 6.18
C VAL A 496 -17.74 24.47 6.53
N ASP A 497 -18.27 23.36 7.04
CA ASP A 497 -19.61 23.33 7.64
C ASP A 497 -19.54 23.86 9.08
N SER A 498 -20.16 25.03 9.29
CA SER A 498 -20.22 25.68 10.59
C SER A 498 -20.95 24.86 11.66
N GLN A 499 -21.89 23.98 11.28
CA GLN A 499 -22.59 23.10 12.23
C GLN A 499 -21.71 21.91 12.62
N ALA A 500 -21.09 21.24 11.65
CA ALA A 500 -20.16 20.14 11.92
C ALA A 500 -18.97 20.58 12.77
N ALA A 501 -18.46 21.80 12.55
CA ALA A 501 -17.42 22.40 13.38
C ALA A 501 -17.87 22.65 14.84
N GLN A 502 -19.13 23.02 15.07
CA GLN A 502 -19.70 23.23 16.41
C GLN A 502 -19.93 21.91 17.15
N ASP A 503 -20.43 20.89 16.45
CA ASP A 503 -20.65 19.54 17.01
C ASP A 503 -19.31 18.87 17.39
N SER A 504 -18.25 19.16 16.62
CA SER A 504 -16.88 18.74 16.93
C SER A 504 -16.26 19.56 18.08
N GLY A 505 -16.77 20.77 18.37
CA GLY A 505 -16.27 21.66 19.41
C GLY A 505 -16.72 21.33 20.85
N ALA A 506 -17.69 20.44 21.02
CA ALA A 506 -18.12 19.96 22.34
C ALA A 506 -17.27 18.74 22.78
N SER A 507 -16.07 19.02 23.27
CA SER A 507 -15.09 18.05 23.81
C SER A 507 -14.40 17.14 22.78
N VAL A 508 -13.76 17.73 21.77
CA VAL A 508 -12.46 17.19 21.35
C VAL A 508 -11.48 17.52 22.48
N SER A 509 -11.48 16.67 23.52
CA SER A 509 -10.22 16.34 24.15
C SER A 509 -9.39 15.84 22.99
N ALA A 510 -8.47 16.67 22.48
CA ALA A 510 -7.46 16.19 21.57
C ALA A 510 -6.86 14.96 22.22
N GLY A 511 -7.27 13.78 21.77
CA GLY A 511 -6.50 12.58 21.91
C GLY A 511 -5.31 12.75 20.99
N GLU A 512 -4.52 13.80 21.19
CA GLU A 512 -3.10 13.65 21.04
C GLU A 512 -2.78 12.41 21.90
N PRO A 513 -2.17 11.36 21.35
CA PRO A 513 -1.42 10.48 22.23
C PRO A 513 -0.51 11.42 23.04
N ALA A 514 -0.70 11.43 24.35
CA ALA A 514 -0.24 12.50 25.22
C ALA A 514 1.19 12.97 24.89
N GLY A 515 1.31 14.23 24.45
CA GLY A 515 2.57 14.93 24.26
C GLY A 515 3.18 14.76 22.87
N THR A 516 3.81 15.83 22.37
CA THR A 516 4.94 15.72 21.43
C THR A 516 5.76 14.50 21.84
N PRO A 517 5.94 13.49 20.97
CA PRO A 517 6.75 12.36 21.33
C PRO A 517 8.11 12.91 21.77
N THR A 518 8.47 12.70 23.04
CA THR A 518 9.83 13.00 23.49
C THR A 518 10.85 12.05 22.83
N VAL A 519 10.35 11.04 22.09
CA VAL A 519 11.09 10.03 21.33
C VAL A 519 10.31 9.69 20.05
N GLY A 520 10.95 9.72 18.88
CA GLY A 520 10.37 9.35 17.57
C GLY A 520 9.77 10.51 16.76
N LEU A 521 9.42 10.26 15.49
CA LEU A 521 8.93 11.25 14.52
C LEU A 521 7.48 11.73 14.79
N GLY A 522 6.65 10.84 15.37
CA GLY A 522 5.24 11.12 15.68
C GLY A 522 4.31 11.18 14.45
N VAL A 523 3.02 11.43 14.71
CA VAL A 523 1.99 11.60 13.68
C VAL A 523 1.62 13.08 13.56
N HIS A 524 1.66 13.61 12.33
CA HIS A 524 1.36 14.99 11.98
C HIS A 524 0.20 15.02 11.00
N ARG A 525 -1.02 15.25 11.51
CA ARG A 525 -2.22 15.34 10.69
C ARG A 525 -2.33 16.72 10.05
N TRP A 526 -2.61 16.77 8.75
CA TRP A 526 -2.70 18.03 7.99
C TRP A 526 -3.78 18.97 8.53
N ALA A 527 -4.86 18.41 9.08
CA ALA A 527 -5.95 19.17 9.66
C ALA A 527 -5.68 19.64 11.09
N ALA A 528 -4.72 19.07 11.82
CA ALA A 528 -4.52 19.33 13.25
C ALA A 528 -4.36 20.83 13.60
N PRO A 529 -3.60 21.64 12.83
CA PRO A 529 -3.49 23.08 13.11
C PRO A 529 -4.82 23.86 13.04
N TYR A 530 -5.84 23.30 12.37
CA TYR A 530 -7.14 23.94 12.14
C TYR A 530 -8.26 23.39 13.05
N GLU A 531 -7.98 22.36 13.84
CA GLU A 531 -8.98 21.68 14.69
C GLU A 531 -9.10 22.30 16.09
N THR A 532 -8.02 22.86 16.61
CA THR A 532 -8.03 23.63 17.85
C THR A 532 -8.36 25.08 17.51
N GLY A 533 -9.60 25.50 17.75
CA GLY A 533 -10.10 26.80 17.28
C GLY A 533 -9.18 27.99 17.62
N THR A 534 -8.52 28.53 16.61
CA THR A 534 -8.22 29.98 16.54
C THR A 534 -9.51 30.71 16.23
N ASN A 535 -10.41 30.76 17.21
CA ASN A 535 -11.34 31.87 17.35
C ASN A 535 -10.56 33.05 17.94
N ASP A 536 -9.83 33.76 17.09
CA ASP A 536 -9.74 35.23 17.09
C ASP A 536 -8.71 35.65 16.03
N GLU A 537 -9.10 36.59 15.18
CA GLU A 537 -8.32 37.27 14.14
C GLU A 537 -8.14 36.51 12.80
N ALA A 538 -9.12 36.65 11.90
CA ALA A 538 -8.94 37.08 10.49
C ALA A 538 -10.15 36.76 9.57
N VAL A 539 -11.38 37.10 9.96
CA VAL A 539 -12.48 37.25 8.98
C VAL A 539 -13.26 38.53 9.27
N THR A 540 -12.57 39.66 9.15
CA THR A 540 -13.22 40.93 8.78
C THR A 540 -12.38 41.57 7.68
N GLY A 541 -12.52 41.04 6.47
CA GLY A 541 -11.92 41.54 5.24
C GLY A 541 -12.97 41.65 4.15
N ASP A 542 -13.72 42.76 4.20
CA ASP A 542 -14.33 43.46 3.07
C ASP A 542 -15.38 42.72 2.22
N ALA A 543 -16.62 42.72 2.72
CA ALA A 543 -17.80 42.81 1.86
C ALA A 543 -18.11 44.30 1.65
N GLY A 544 -17.53 44.89 0.60
CA GLY A 544 -17.70 46.28 0.21
C GLY A 544 -18.18 46.43 -1.23
N SER A 545 -19.48 46.73 -1.37
CA SER A 545 -20.20 47.42 -2.48
C SER A 545 -19.96 47.02 -3.94
#